data_AF-A0A497G6Z8-F1
#
_entry.id   AF-A0A497G6Z8-F1
#
_cell.length_a   1.000
_cell.length_b   1.000
_cell.length_c   1.000
_cell.angle_alpha   90.00
_cell.angle_beta   90.00
_cell.angle_gamma   90.00
#
_symmetry.space_group_name_H-M   'P 1'
#
loop_
_entity.id
_entity.type
_entity.pdbx_description
1 polymer ?
#
loop_
_entity_poly.entity_id
_entity_poly.type
_entity_poly.pdbx_seq_one_letter_code
_entity_poly.pdbx_strand_id
1 'polypeptide(L)'
;MYVYLAAPMLGDRSALNFVRLLAKTLEEKGYHVITPHVIEEVLDIERGLTPREIFERDVKLMEEADVLVAEVSYPSLGVGFEIAY
;
A
#
# COMPACT_ATOMS: atom_id res chain seq x y z
N MET A 1 9.00 7.91 11.71
CA MET A 1 8.21 8.50 10.63
C MET A 1 7.40 7.39 10.00
N TYR A 2 6.09 7.55 9.90
CA TYR A 2 5.16 6.60 9.33
C TYR A 2 5.06 6.80 7.83
N VAL A 3 5.15 5.69 7.08
CA VAL A 3 5.14 5.66 5.62
C VAL A 3 3.92 4.88 5.16
N TYR A 4 3.05 5.54 4.39
CA TYR A 4 2.04 4.88 3.60
C TYR A 4 2.68 4.37 2.31
N LEU A 5 2.88 3.06 2.19
CA LEU A 5 3.42 2.45 0.97
C LEU A 5 2.25 2.01 0.08
N ALA A 6 2.12 2.65 -1.08
CA ALA A 6 1.12 2.37 -2.10
C ALA A 6 1.72 1.56 -3.26
N ALA A 7 0.99 0.56 -3.76
CA ALA A 7 1.37 -0.17 -4.96
C ALA A 7 0.15 -0.79 -5.65
N PRO A 8 0.21 -1.08 -6.96
CA PRO A 8 -0.82 -1.85 -7.66
C PRO A 8 -1.05 -3.21 -6.99
N MET A 9 -2.31 -3.50 -6.65
CA MET A 9 -2.73 -4.77 -6.03
C MET A 9 -3.76 -5.51 -6.89
N LEU A 10 -4.87 -4.85 -7.19
CA LEU A 10 -5.92 -5.39 -8.06
C LEU A 10 -5.56 -5.12 -9.53
N GLY A 11 -5.49 -6.18 -10.34
CA GLY A 11 -5.24 -6.10 -11.78
C GLY A 11 -3.79 -6.31 -12.19
N ASP A 12 -2.82 -5.89 -11.38
CA ASP A 12 -1.39 -6.12 -11.63
C ASP A 12 -0.64 -6.30 -10.30
N ARG A 13 0.18 -7.36 -10.19
CA ARG A 13 1.05 -7.64 -9.04
C ARG A 13 2.50 -7.93 -9.45
N SER A 14 2.88 -7.55 -10.66
CA SER A 14 4.20 -7.76 -11.22
C SER A 14 5.30 -7.12 -10.35
N ALA A 15 4.96 -6.04 -9.63
CA ALA A 15 5.86 -5.33 -8.75
C ALA A 15 5.97 -5.92 -7.32
N LEU A 16 5.21 -6.95 -6.93
CA LEU A 16 5.12 -7.39 -5.52
C LEU A 16 6.48 -7.66 -4.86
N ASN A 17 7.42 -8.30 -5.57
CA ASN A 17 8.75 -8.57 -5.04
C ASN A 17 9.58 -7.28 -4.86
N PHE A 18 9.42 -6.31 -5.76
CA PHE A 18 10.05 -5.01 -5.64
C PHE A 18 9.46 -4.21 -4.48
N VAL A 19 8.13 -4.24 -4.31
CA VAL A 19 7.43 -3.57 -3.21
C VAL A 19 7.84 -4.16 -1.85
N ARG A 20 8.00 -5.49 -1.75
CA ARG A 20 8.58 -6.16 -0.57
C ARG A 20 10.00 -5.67 -0.25
N LEU A 21 10.85 -5.54 -1.27
CA LEU A 21 12.20 -5.01 -1.11
C LEU A 21 12.16 -3.56 -0.62
N LEU A 22 11.30 -2.73 -1.22
CA LEU A 22 11.13 -1.32 -0.85
C LEU A 22 10.68 -1.17 0.61
N ALA A 23 9.65 -1.91 1.02
CA ALA A 23 9.17 -1.93 2.40
C ALA A 23 10.30 -2.31 3.38
N LYS A 24 11.04 -3.39 3.07
CA LYS A 24 12.18 -3.83 3.89
C LYS A 24 13.27 -2.76 3.98
N THR A 25 13.62 -2.11 2.87
CA THR A 25 14.64 -1.04 2.85
C THR A 25 14.20 0.19 3.64
N LEU A 26 12.90 0.53 3.64
CA LEU A 26 12.35 1.61 4.45
C LEU A 26 12.46 1.29 5.95
N GLU A 27 12.07 0.08 6.35
CA GLU A 27 12.19 -0.41 7.73
C GLU A 27 13.65 -0.42 8.21
N GLU A 28 14.58 -0.92 7.39
CA GLU A 28 16.02 -0.92 7.70
C GLU A 28 16.61 0.49 7.90
N LYS A 29 15.96 1.52 7.34
CA LYS A 29 16.34 2.93 7.50
C LYS A 29 15.68 3.59 8.72
N GLY A 30 14.86 2.86 9.48
CA GLY A 30 14.16 3.36 10.67
C GLY A 30 12.82 4.06 10.37
N TYR A 31 12.25 3.85 9.19
CA TYR A 31 10.89 4.27 8.87
C TYR A 31 9.90 3.15 9.20
N HIS A 32 8.65 3.49 9.47
CA HIS A 32 7.61 2.52 9.82
C HIS A 32 6.56 2.44 8.71
N VAL A 33 6.52 1.34 7.97
CA VAL A 33 5.55 1.08 6.91
C VAL A 33 4.26 0.58 7.54
N ILE A 34 3.19 1.35 7.37
CA ILE A 34 1.89 1.09 8.02
C ILE A 34 0.87 0.39 7.12
N THR A 35 1.28 -0.03 5.92
CA THR A 35 0.45 -0.75 4.93
C THR A 35 0.90 -2.20 4.72
N PRO A 36 0.85 -3.07 5.75
CA PRO A 36 1.38 -4.45 5.65
C PRO A 36 0.64 -5.29 4.60
N HIS A 37 -0.63 -5.00 4.31
CA HIS A 37 -1.44 -5.70 3.32
C HIS A 37 -0.89 -5.56 1.89
N VAL A 38 -0.11 -4.51 1.59
CA VAL A 38 0.44 -4.24 0.25
C VAL A 38 1.54 -5.25 -0.14
N ILE A 39 2.21 -5.86 0.84
CA ILE A 39 3.30 -6.84 0.61
C ILE A 39 2.84 -8.31 0.72
N GLU A 40 1.57 -8.54 1.05
CA GLU A 40 1.00 -9.88 1.26
C GLU A 40 0.52 -10.53 -0.04
N GLU A 41 0.49 -11.87 -0.10
CA GLU A 41 0.02 -12.59 -1.30
C GLU A 41 -1.50 -12.68 -1.37
N VAL A 42 -2.16 -12.75 -0.23
CA VAL A 42 -3.62 -12.85 -0.15
C VAL A 42 -4.21 -11.46 -0.11
N LEU A 43 -5.17 -11.18 -0.98
CA LEU A 43 -5.85 -9.88 -1.01
C LEU A 43 -6.87 -9.78 0.13
N ASP A 44 -7.14 -8.58 0.62
CA ASP A 44 -8.13 -8.36 1.68
C ASP A 44 -9.55 -8.81 1.29
N ILE A 45 -9.90 -8.66 0.01
CA ILE A 45 -11.18 -9.14 -0.52
C ILE A 45 -11.28 -10.68 -0.42
N GLU A 46 -10.16 -11.40 -0.60
CA GLU A 46 -10.11 -12.86 -0.44
C GLU A 46 -10.24 -13.28 1.02
N ARG A 47 -9.95 -12.36 1.96
CA ARG A 47 -10.19 -12.53 3.40
C ARG A 47 -11.60 -12.13 3.82
N GLY A 48 -12.43 -11.69 2.89
CA GLY A 48 -13.82 -11.33 3.13
C GLY A 48 -14.06 -9.88 3.51
N LEU A 49 -13.06 -8.99 3.40
CA LEU A 49 -13.28 -7.55 3.59
C LEU A 49 -14.06 -6.98 2.40
N THR A 50 -15.00 -6.09 2.71
CA THR A 50 -15.74 -5.34 1.70
C THR A 50 -14.89 -4.19 1.15
N PRO A 51 -15.14 -3.72 -0.09
CA PRO A 51 -14.46 -2.56 -0.64
C PRO A 51 -14.56 -1.30 0.23
N ARG A 52 -15.68 -1.14 0.96
CA ARG A 52 -15.88 -0.02 1.88
C ARG A 52 -14.98 -0.10 3.10
N GLU A 53 -14.84 -1.27 3.70
CA GLU A 53 -13.95 -1.48 4.85
C GLU A 53 -12.48 -1.27 4.47
N ILE A 54 -12.08 -1.72 3.28
CA ILE A 54 -10.74 -1.46 2.72
C ILE A 54 -10.52 0.04 2.56
N PHE A 55 -11.46 0.74 1.91
CA PHE A 55 -11.38 2.19 1.73
C PHE A 55 -11.27 2.96 3.06
N GLU A 56 -12.13 2.66 4.04
CA GLU A 56 -12.13 3.35 5.33
C GLU A 56 -10.84 3.09 6.12
N ARG A 57 -10.28 1.87 6.04
CA ARG A 57 -8.97 1.55 6.62
C ARG A 57 -7.85 2.31 5.93
N ASP A 58 -7.80 2.29 4.60
CA ASP A 58 -6.70 2.86 3.82
C ASP A 58 -6.68 4.39 3.97
N VAL A 59 -7.84 5.05 3.97
CA VAL A 59 -7.97 6.48 4.31
C VAL A 59 -7.41 6.80 5.69
N LYS A 60 -7.77 6.00 6.70
CA LYS A 60 -7.26 6.20 8.06
C LYS A 60 -5.73 6.05 8.13
N LEU A 61 -5.17 5.07 7.41
CA LEU A 61 -3.73 4.89 7.35
C LEU A 61 -3.03 6.06 6.63
N MET A 62 -3.62 6.61 5.57
CA MET A 62 -3.09 7.82 4.91
C MET A 62 -3.08 9.03 5.84
N GLU A 63 -4.13 9.21 6.66
CA GLU A 63 -4.21 10.29 7.66
C GLU A 63 -3.19 10.13 8.81
N GLU A 64 -2.81 8.90 9.15
CA GLU A 64 -1.79 8.59 10.16
C GLU A 64 -0.35 8.68 9.62
N ALA A 65 -0.17 8.70 8.29
CA ALA A 65 1.14 8.71 7.66
C ALA A 65 1.79 10.10 7.67
N ASP A 66 3.11 10.14 7.86
CA ASP A 66 3.90 11.36 7.66
C ASP A 66 4.25 11.58 6.17
N VAL A 67 4.34 10.50 5.39
CA VAL A 67 4.67 10.52 3.97
C VAL A 67 4.05 9.35 3.22
N LEU A 68 3.70 9.56 1.96
CA LEU A 68 3.30 8.53 1.03
C LEU A 68 4.45 8.19 0.07
N VAL A 69 4.71 6.90 -0.13
CA VAL A 69 5.63 6.37 -1.14
C VAL A 69 4.84 5.46 -2.06
N ALA A 70 4.84 5.73 -3.36
CA ALA A 70 4.09 4.95 -4.34
C ALA A 70 5.02 4.25 -5.34
N GLU A 71 4.80 2.96 -5.56
CA GLU A 71 5.29 2.24 -6.74
C GLU A 71 4.30 2.47 -7.89
N VAL A 72 4.77 3.05 -9.00
CA VAL A 72 3.91 3.52 -10.11
C VAL A 72 4.38 3.04 -11.49
N SER A 73 5.17 1.97 -11.54
CA SER A 73 5.60 1.36 -12.81
C SER A 73 4.44 0.75 -13.60
N TYR A 74 3.33 0.44 -12.92
CA TYR A 74 2.10 -0.10 -13.51
C TYR A 74 0.89 0.77 -13.15
N PRO A 75 -0.09 0.93 -14.06
CA PRO A 75 -1.26 1.76 -13.81
C PRO A 75 -2.14 1.16 -12.72
N SER A 76 -2.63 1.99 -11.79
CA SER A 76 -3.56 1.59 -10.74
C SER A 76 -4.50 2.73 -10.38
N LEU A 77 -5.81 2.47 -10.44
CA LEU A 77 -6.82 3.43 -10.01
C LEU A 77 -6.77 3.67 -8.49
N GLY A 78 -6.49 2.63 -7.71
CA GLY A 78 -6.35 2.74 -6.26
C GLY A 78 -5.19 3.64 -5.88
N VAL A 79 -4.01 3.40 -6.46
CA VAL A 79 -2.81 4.23 -6.23
C VAL A 79 -3.03 5.66 -6.71
N GLY A 80 -3.71 5.85 -7.85
CA GLY A 80 -4.05 7.19 -8.33
C GLY A 80 -4.95 7.96 -7.35
N PHE A 81 -5.91 7.29 -6.71
CA PHE A 81 -6.72 7.88 -5.64
C PHE A 81 -5.87 8.22 -4.42
N GLU A 82 -5.03 7.30 -3.95
CA GLU A 82 -4.18 7.48 -2.77
C GLU A 82 -3.20 8.66 -2.93
N ILE A 83 -2.66 8.88 -4.13
CA ILE A 83 -1.79 10.03 -4.43
C ILE A 83 -2.54 11.38 -4.38
N ALA A 84 -3.83 11.38 -4.72
CA ALA A 84 -4.65 12.58 -4.83
C ALA A 84 -5.42 12.95 -3.55
N TYR A 85 -5.52 12.01 -2.60
CA TYR A 85 -6.13 12.20 -1.29
C TYR A 85 -5.30 13.18 -0.44
#